data_AF-A0A6P2I6J9-F1
#
_entry.id   AF-A0A6P2I6J9-F1
#
_cell.length_a   1.000
_cell.length_b   1.000
_cell.length_c   1.000
_cell.angle_alpha   90.00
_cell.angle_beta   90.00
_cell.angle_gamma   90.00
#
_symmetry.space_group_name_H-M   'P 1'
#
loop_
_entity.id
_entity.type
_entity.pdbx_description
1 polymer ?
#
loop_
_entity_poly.entity_id
_entity_poly.type
_entity_poly.pdbx_seq_one_letter_code
_entity_poly.pdbx_strand_id
1 'polypeptide(L)'
;MKVSLQAQEISAFTIHDLRRSASKLLHEQRWEADGVEKALNHTIGGVRDVYNRAEYVDQRRKMLQAWLGYIDGLASARNLVV
;
A
#
# COMPACT_ATOMS: atom_id res chain seq x y z
N MET A 1 -12.60 7.28 -11.62
CA MET A 1 -12.26 8.07 -10.41
C MET A 1 -12.55 9.56 -10.51
N LYS A 2 -12.17 10.28 -11.59
CA LYS A 2 -12.37 11.74 -11.66
C LYS A 2 -13.82 12.21 -11.47
N VAL A 3 -14.81 11.40 -11.84
CA VAL A 3 -16.23 11.80 -11.75
C VAL A 3 -16.84 11.50 -10.36
N SER A 4 -16.38 10.46 -9.66
CA SER A 4 -17.00 10.00 -8.40
C SER A 4 -16.54 10.75 -7.15
N LEU A 5 -15.48 11.56 -7.23
CA LEU A 5 -14.90 12.29 -6.08
C LEU A 5 -15.14 13.81 -6.13
N GLN A 6 -15.78 14.33 -7.19
CA GLN A 6 -16.02 15.76 -7.37
C GLN A 6 -16.83 16.39 -6.24
N ALA A 7 -17.69 15.61 -5.58
CA ALA A 7 -18.51 16.06 -4.46
C ALA A 7 -17.80 16.04 -3.10
N GLN A 8 -16.54 15.57 -3.01
CA GLN A 8 -15.86 15.33 -1.72
C GLN A 8 -14.76 16.34 -1.36
N GLU A 9 -14.60 17.47 -2.08
CA GLU A 9 -13.48 18.41 -1.86
C GLU A 9 -12.09 17.72 -1.91
N ILE A 10 -12.00 16.55 -2.56
CA ILE A 10 -10.77 15.77 -2.69
C ILE A 10 -10.05 16.25 -3.96
N SER A 11 -8.80 16.70 -3.78
CA SER A 11 -7.92 17.06 -4.91
C SER A 11 -7.78 15.92 -5.91
N ALA A 12 -7.40 16.23 -7.16
CA ALA A 12 -7.26 15.25 -8.23
C ALA A 12 -6.51 13.97 -7.78
N PHE A 13 -7.24 12.87 -7.71
CA PHE A 13 -6.74 11.59 -7.22
C PHE A 13 -6.44 10.63 -8.37
N THR A 14 -5.33 9.91 -8.26
CA THR A 14 -4.84 8.95 -9.24
C THR A 14 -4.52 7.60 -8.59
N ILE A 15 -4.29 6.57 -9.40
CA ILE A 15 -3.86 5.24 -8.90
C ILE A 15 -2.55 5.34 -8.10
N HIS A 16 -1.67 6.30 -8.43
CA HIS A 16 -0.44 6.51 -7.69
C HIS A 16 -0.69 6.91 -6.22
N ASP A 17 -1.78 7.61 -5.94
CA ASP A 17 -2.15 8.03 -4.59
C ASP A 17 -2.56 6.86 -3.69
N LEU A 18 -3.09 5.78 -4.27
CA LEU A 18 -3.31 4.52 -3.54
C LEU A 18 -1.99 3.93 -3.06
N ARG A 19 -0.96 3.93 -3.91
CA ARG A 19 0.37 3.40 -3.55
C ARG A 19 1.05 4.26 -2.48
N ARG A 20 0.95 5.59 -2.59
CA ARG A 20 1.45 6.51 -1.56
C ARG A 20 0.75 6.29 -0.22
N SER A 21 -0.56 6.14 -0.24
CA SER A 21 -1.36 5.90 0.97
C SER A 21 -0.96 4.56 1.63
N ALA A 22 -0.83 3.49 0.84
CA ALA A 22 -0.40 2.19 1.33
C ALA A 22 1.02 2.22 1.93
N SER A 23 1.99 2.83 1.22
CA SER A 23 3.37 2.97 1.71
C SER A 23 3.43 3.67 3.07
N LYS A 24 2.79 4.85 3.17
CA LYS A 24 2.74 5.63 4.41
C LYS A 24 2.16 4.81 5.56
N LEU A 25 0.97 4.22 5.37
CA LEU A 25 0.27 3.49 6.43
C LEU A 25 1.04 2.24 6.88
N LEU A 26 1.66 1.51 5.95
CA LEU A 26 2.45 0.33 6.29
C LEU A 26 3.71 0.69 7.08
N HIS A 27 4.37 1.80 6.77
CA HIS A 27 5.51 2.29 7.55
C HIS A 27 5.09 2.82 8.93
N GLU A 28 3.95 3.51 9.03
CA GLU A 28 3.40 3.95 10.32
C GLU A 28 3.06 2.76 11.22
N GLN A 29 2.61 1.64 10.63
CA GLN A 29 2.42 0.35 11.30
C GLN A 29 3.72 -0.42 11.57
N ARG A 30 4.89 0.17 11.28
CA ARG A 30 6.23 -0.38 11.56
C ARG A 30 6.56 -1.67 10.79
N TRP A 31 5.97 -1.87 9.60
CA TRP A 31 6.40 -2.94 8.71
C TRP A 31 7.80 -2.65 8.14
N GLU A 32 8.55 -3.73 7.90
CA GLU A 32 9.91 -3.66 7.34
C GLU A 32 9.92 -3.04 5.94
N ALA A 33 10.84 -2.10 5.72
CA ALA A 33 10.83 -1.27 4.52
C ALA A 33 11.04 -2.10 3.25
N ASP A 34 11.98 -3.04 3.25
CA ASP A 34 12.23 -3.88 2.07
C ASP A 34 10.99 -4.70 1.67
N GLY A 35 10.18 -5.12 2.65
CA GLY A 35 8.92 -5.82 2.40
C GLY A 35 7.87 -4.90 1.77
N VAL A 36 7.74 -3.67 2.28
CA VAL A 36 6.83 -2.64 1.74
C VAL A 36 7.21 -2.29 0.30
N GLU A 37 8.48 -1.96 0.07
CA GLU A 37 8.98 -1.57 -1.26
C GLU A 37 8.82 -2.70 -2.28
N LYS A 38 9.10 -3.95 -1.90
CA LYS A 38 8.88 -5.12 -2.76
C LYS A 38 7.40 -5.36 -3.05
N ALA A 39 6.50 -5.22 -2.07
CA ALA A 39 5.06 -5.37 -2.30
C ALA A 39 4.52 -4.28 -3.23
N LEU A 40 5.12 -3.08 -3.19
CA LEU A 40 4.83 -2.01 -4.11
C LEU A 40 5.56 -2.19 -5.45
N ASN A 41 6.44 -3.16 -5.66
CA ASN A 41 7.24 -3.26 -6.89
C ASN A 41 8.03 -1.97 -7.17
N HIS A 42 8.62 -1.38 -6.12
CA HIS A 42 9.57 -0.30 -6.27
C HIS A 42 10.97 -0.87 -6.55
N THR A 43 11.72 -0.14 -7.39
CA THR A 43 13.16 -0.35 -7.55
C THR A 43 13.87 0.48 -6.49
N ILE A 44 14.65 -0.18 -5.64
CA ILE A 44 15.52 0.50 -4.67
C ILE A 44 16.82 0.82 -5.41
N GLY A 45 17.37 2.03 -5.25
CA GLY A 45 18.61 2.41 -5.92
C GLY A 45 19.88 2.01 -5.15
N GLY A 46 21.02 2.12 -5.84
CA GLY A 46 22.35 2.04 -5.23
C GLY A 46 22.79 0.62 -4.86
N VAL A 47 23.76 0.54 -3.94
CA VAL A 47 24.40 -0.72 -3.53
C VAL A 47 23.39 -1.75 -2.99
N ARG A 48 22.29 -1.27 -2.38
CA ARG A 48 21.24 -2.13 -1.83
C ARG A 48 20.56 -2.97 -2.91
N ASP A 49 20.35 -2.43 -4.12
CA ASP A 49 19.77 -3.18 -5.25
C ASP A 49 20.65 -4.31 -5.75
N VAL A 50 21.98 -4.09 -5.71
CA VAL A 50 22.97 -5.06 -6.18
C VAL A 50 22.94 -6.32 -5.30
N TYR A 51 22.90 -6.12 -3.98
CA TYR A 51 23.06 -7.20 -3.00
C TYR A 51 21.75 -7.76 -2.45
N ASN A 52 20.71 -6.94 -2.30
CA ASN A 52 19.45 -7.39 -1.70
C ASN A 52 18.55 -8.08 -2.74
N ARG A 53 18.83 -9.36 -2.97
CA ARG A 53 18.03 -10.24 -3.84
C ARG A 53 16.93 -11.00 -3.08
N ALA A 54 16.74 -10.71 -1.80
CA ALA A 54 15.74 -11.39 -1.01
C ALA A 54 14.32 -10.97 -1.44
N GLU A 55 13.43 -11.96 -1.49
CA GLU A 55 12.04 -11.76 -1.89
C GLU A 55 11.10 -11.51 -0.70
N TYR A 56 11.54 -11.80 0.54
CA TYR A 56 10.75 -11.55 1.75
C TYR A 56 9.34 -12.14 1.70
N VAL A 57 9.15 -13.29 1.04
CA VAL A 57 7.82 -13.82 0.69
C VAL A 57 6.92 -13.98 1.93
N ASP A 58 7.45 -14.53 3.02
CA ASP A 58 6.65 -14.77 4.23
C ASP A 58 6.34 -13.47 4.98
N GLN A 59 7.30 -12.55 5.07
CA GLN A 59 7.10 -11.23 5.65
C GLN A 59 6.06 -10.44 4.85
N ARG A 60 6.17 -10.43 3.50
CA ARG A 60 5.21 -9.78 2.61
C ARG A 60 3.83 -10.39 2.74
N ARG A 61 3.72 -11.72 2.83
CA ARG A 61 2.42 -12.39 3.03
C ARG A 61 1.79 -11.93 4.33
N LYS A 62 2.52 -11.97 5.45
CA LYS A 62 2.03 -11.52 6.75
C LYS A 62 1.59 -10.04 6.73
N MET A 63 2.41 -9.18 6.13
CA MET A 63 2.12 -7.76 5.97
C MET A 63 0.86 -7.52 5.13
N LEU A 64 0.74 -8.16 3.96
CA LEU A 64 -0.41 -7.98 3.08
C LEU A 64 -1.71 -8.54 3.68
N GLN A 65 -1.63 -9.58 4.51
CA GLN A 65 -2.79 -10.06 5.26
C GLN A 65 -3.22 -9.07 6.35
N ALA A 66 -2.27 -8.45 7.06
CA ALA A 66 -2.59 -7.38 8.00
C ALA A 66 -3.17 -6.14 7.31
N TRP A 67 -2.63 -5.79 6.13
CA TRP A 67 -3.14 -4.73 5.28
C TRP A 67 -4.59 -4.98 4.83
N LEU A 68 -4.90 -6.22 4.42
CA LEU A 68 -6.27 -6.63 4.11
C LEU A 68 -7.18 -6.42 5.31
N GLY A 69 -6.79 -6.92 6.49
CA GLY A 69 -7.58 -6.72 7.71
C GLY A 69 -7.81 -5.25 8.07
N TYR A 70 -6.83 -4.37 7.81
CA TYR A 70 -7.00 -2.93 7.96
C TYR A 70 -8.05 -2.36 6.99
N ILE A 71 -7.97 -2.72 5.70
CA ILE A 71 -8.96 -2.28 4.69
C ILE A 71 -10.35 -2.78 5.04
N ASP A 72 -10.48 -4.04 5.44
CA ASP A 72 -11.76 -4.63 5.84
C ASP A 72 -12.35 -3.88 7.04
N GLY A 73 -11.51 -3.44 7.99
CA GLY A 73 -11.93 -2.61 9.12
C GLY A 73 -12.42 -1.20 8.72
N LEU A 74 -11.91 -0.64 7.62
CA LEU A 74 -12.39 0.64 7.08
C LEU A 74 -13.71 0.48 6.29
N ALA A 75 -13.87 -0.65 5.62
CA ALA A 75 -15.04 -0.98 4.81
C ALA A 75 -16.22 -1.42 5.69
N SER A 76 -16.91 -0.46 6.31
CA SER A 76 -18.20 -0.77 6.93
C SER A 76 -19.22 -1.15 5.83
N ALA A 77 -20.05 -2.17 6.09
CA ALA A 77 -20.94 -2.80 5.10
C ALA A 77 -21.91 -1.84 4.37
N ARG A 78 -22.10 -0.62 4.89
CA ARG A 78 -22.90 0.45 4.28
C ARG A 78 -22.22 1.16 3.10
N ASN A 79 -20.90 1.01 2.92
CA ASN A 79 -20.12 1.72 1.90
C ASN A 79 -19.53 0.80 0.83
N LEU A 80 -19.91 -0.49 0.82
CA LEU A 80 -19.53 -1.43 -0.24
C LEU A 80 -20.48 -1.26 -1.43
N VAL A 81 -19.98 -0.65 -2.50
CA VAL A 81 -20.64 -0.65 -3.80
C VAL A 81 -20.05 -1.82 -4.59
N VAL A 82 -20.81 -2.92 -4.67
CA VAL A 82 -20.47 -4.11 -5.46
C VAL A 82 -21.04 -3.97 -6.87
#